data_AF-A0A097PRR4-F1
#
_entry.id   AF-A0A097PRR4-F1
#
_cell.length_a   1.000
_cell.length_b   1.000
_cell.length_c   1.000
_cell.angle_alpha   90.00
_cell.angle_beta   90.00
_cell.angle_gamma   90.00
#
_symmetry.space_group_name_H-M   'P 1'
#
loop_
_entity.id
_entity.type
_entity.pdbx_description
1 polymer ?
#
loop_
_entity_poly.entity_id
_entity_poly.type
_entity_poly.pdbx_seq_one_letter_code
_entity_poly.pdbx_strand_id
1 'polypeptide(L)'
;MLHSGWGETPDVKIIYGRWQDVLPELHSYDGICFDTYGEYYEDLRKCHQHLSQVRPDEVYSFFTGLSGDNAFDHSGNCQMVALKLAHKGCLTQSVPPVKDCLRKYGTDSRHKYWQLDTYYL
;
A
#
# COMPACT_ATOMS: atom_id res chain seq x y z
N MET A 1 9.87 -12.79 8.15
CA MET A 1 10.50 -12.62 6.82
C MET A 1 11.85 -13.34 6.79
N LEU A 2 12.89 -12.89 7.52
CA LEU A 2 14.18 -13.60 7.53
C LEU A 2 14.10 -15.02 8.11
N HIS A 3 13.46 -15.18 9.27
CA HIS A 3 13.25 -16.50 9.88
C HIS A 3 12.42 -17.46 8.99
N SER A 4 11.63 -16.90 8.07
CA SER A 4 10.85 -17.68 7.10
C SER A 4 11.59 -17.93 5.79
N GLY A 5 12.91 -17.72 5.75
CA GLY A 5 13.79 -18.06 4.63
C GLY A 5 13.82 -17.05 3.48
N TRP A 6 13.04 -15.97 3.52
CA TRP A 6 12.94 -15.00 2.41
C TRP A 6 14.26 -14.33 2.06
N GLY A 7 15.17 -14.16 3.03
CA GLY A 7 16.49 -13.58 2.76
C GLY A 7 17.45 -14.49 2.00
N GLU A 8 17.11 -15.77 1.86
CA GLU A 8 17.92 -16.77 1.14
C GLU A 8 17.34 -17.12 -0.24
N THR A 9 16.15 -16.62 -0.57
CA THR A 9 15.52 -16.84 -1.87
C THR A 9 16.32 -16.12 -2.97
N PRO A 10 16.77 -16.82 -4.04
CA PRO A 10 17.63 -16.23 -5.07
C PRO A 10 17.08 -14.98 -5.75
N ASP A 11 15.75 -14.93 -5.95
CA ASP A 11 15.06 -13.83 -6.63
C ASP A 11 14.61 -12.72 -5.68
N VAL A 12 15.02 -12.76 -4.41
CA VAL A 12 14.65 -11.79 -3.38
C VAL A 12 15.88 -11.00 -2.96
N LYS A 13 15.84 -9.69 -3.20
CA LYS A 13 16.84 -8.74 -2.68
C LYS A 13 16.22 -7.91 -1.57
N ILE A 14 16.82 -7.95 -0.39
CA ILE A 14 16.44 -7.11 0.75
C ILE A 14 17.40 -5.93 0.80
N ILE A 15 16.83 -4.71 0.80
CA ILE A 15 17.58 -3.48 1.01
C ILE A 15 17.23 -2.95 2.39
N TYR A 16 18.23 -2.81 3.26
CA TYR A 16 18.03 -2.42 4.66
C TYR A 16 18.12 -0.90 4.81
N GLY A 17 17.11 -0.30 5.42
CA GLY A 17 17.08 1.13 5.73
C GLY A 17 15.65 1.64 5.85
N ARG A 18 15.50 2.96 6.04
CA ARG A 18 14.21 3.61 5.82
C ARG A 18 13.99 3.71 4.32
N TRP A 19 12.75 3.50 3.85
CA TRP A 19 12.49 3.51 2.42
C TRP A 19 12.95 4.82 1.75
N GLN A 20 12.82 5.95 2.44
CA GLN A 20 13.25 7.27 1.95
C GLN A 20 14.76 7.33 1.66
N ASP A 21 15.56 6.64 2.46
CA ASP A 21 17.03 6.67 2.35
C ASP A 21 17.52 5.72 1.24
N VAL A 22 16.76 4.64 0.98
CA VAL A 22 17.16 3.58 0.04
C VAL A 22 16.49 3.70 -1.33
N LEU A 23 15.59 4.67 -1.54
CA LEU A 23 15.02 4.97 -2.84
C LEU A 23 16.06 5.06 -3.97
N PRO A 24 17.25 5.69 -3.80
CA PRO A 24 18.25 5.77 -4.87
C PRO A 24 18.85 4.42 -5.30
N GLU A 25 18.71 3.37 -4.48
CA GLU A 25 19.17 2.02 -4.79
C GLU A 25 18.16 1.21 -5.61
N LEU A 26 16.93 1.73 -5.74
CA LEU A 26 15.86 1.08 -6.48
C LEU A 26 16.03 1.27 -7.99
N HIS A 27 15.54 0.28 -8.75
CA HIS A 27 15.54 0.30 -10.21
C HIS A 27 14.11 0.48 -10.74
N SER A 28 13.94 0.36 -12.05
CA SER A 28 12.60 0.25 -12.65
C SER A 28 12.03 -1.14 -12.39
N TYR A 29 10.74 -1.20 -12.09
CA TYR A 29 10.02 -2.45 -11.81
C TYR A 29 8.71 -2.46 -12.57
N ASP A 30 8.30 -3.64 -13.04
CA ASP A 30 6.98 -3.84 -13.65
C ASP A 30 5.84 -3.75 -12.63
N GLY A 31 6.17 -3.89 -11.34
CA GLY A 31 5.21 -3.84 -10.24
C GLY A 31 5.81 -3.24 -8.98
N ILE A 32 5.06 -2.37 -8.31
CA ILE A 32 5.44 -1.74 -7.05
C ILE A 32 4.30 -1.91 -6.05
N CYS A 33 4.61 -2.38 -4.84
CA CYS A 33 3.69 -2.46 -3.72
C CYS A 33 4.23 -1.62 -2.56
N PHE A 34 3.49 -0.59 -2.14
CA PHE A 34 3.83 0.26 -1.01
C PHE A 34 2.94 -0.05 0.20
N ASP A 35 3.43 -0.91 1.09
CA ASP A 35 2.70 -1.38 2.28
C ASP A 35 3.56 -1.23 3.54
N THR A 36 3.63 -0.01 4.07
CA THR A 36 4.44 0.35 5.22
C THR A 36 3.60 0.41 6.49
N TYR A 37 4.03 -0.25 7.56
CA TYR A 37 3.34 -0.20 8.86
C TYR A 37 3.62 1.12 9.59
N GLY A 38 2.56 1.75 10.11
CA GLY A 38 2.67 2.95 10.95
C GLY A 38 2.91 4.25 10.18
N GLU A 39 2.76 4.21 8.85
CA GLU A 39 2.84 5.41 8.01
C GLU A 39 1.46 6.02 7.76
N TYR A 40 1.46 7.33 7.53
CA TYR A 40 0.24 8.11 7.35
C TYR A 40 0.08 8.56 5.89
N TYR A 41 -1.05 9.20 5.61
CA TYR A 41 -1.34 9.76 4.29
C TYR A 41 -0.21 10.64 3.73
N GLU A 42 0.47 11.41 4.58
CA GLU A 42 1.57 12.26 4.14
C GLU A 42 2.78 11.47 3.64
N ASP A 43 3.05 10.30 4.20
CA ASP A 43 4.16 9.46 3.77
C ASP A 43 3.81 8.74 2.46
N LEU A 44 2.56 8.29 2.32
CA LEU A 44 2.00 7.84 1.04
C LEU A 44 2.12 8.95 -0.03
N ARG A 45 1.78 10.20 0.32
CA ARG A 45 1.90 11.35 -0.58
C ARG A 45 3.35 11.61 -0.99
N LYS A 46 4.31 11.53 -0.06
CA LYS A 46 5.75 11.63 -0.37
C LYS A 46 6.18 10.50 -1.28
N CYS A 47 5.77 9.25 -1.01
CA CYS A 47 6.03 8.12 -1.89
C CYS A 47 5.53 8.38 -3.32
N HIS A 48 4.30 8.88 -3.47
CA HIS A 48 3.73 9.24 -4.78
C HIS A 48 4.49 10.35 -5.52
N GLN A 49 5.28 11.18 -4.84
CA GLN A 49 6.15 12.17 -5.49
C GLN A 49 7.35 11.50 -6.18
N HIS A 50 7.81 10.37 -5.64
CA HIS A 50 8.92 9.59 -6.18
C HIS A 50 8.50 8.59 -7.24
N LEU A 51 7.21 8.26 -7.33
CA LEU A 51 6.68 7.56 -8.49
C LEU A 51 6.90 8.43 -9.74
N SER A 52 7.76 7.94 -10.63
CA SER A 52 7.77 8.36 -12.03
C SER A 52 6.40 8.13 -12.66
N GLN A 53 6.17 8.65 -13.87
CA GLN A 53 4.96 8.27 -14.61
C GLN A 53 4.93 6.74 -14.71
N VAL A 54 3.92 6.13 -14.06
CA VAL A 54 3.66 4.69 -14.15
C VAL A 54 3.41 4.41 -15.62
N ARG A 55 4.22 3.52 -16.20
CA ARG A 55 4.08 3.14 -17.61
C ARG A 55 2.76 2.36 -17.79
N PRO A 56 2.20 2.31 -19.00
CA PRO A 56 0.91 1.64 -19.23
C PRO A 56 0.85 0.17 -18.75
N ASP A 57 1.98 -0.51 -18.71
CA ASP A 57 2.10 -1.93 -18.32
C ASP A 57 2.59 -2.12 -16.88
N GLU A 58 2.88 -1.04 -16.13
CA GLU A 58 3.34 -1.10 -14.74
C GLU A 58 2.16 -1.08 -13.76
N VAL A 59 2.22 -1.94 -12.73
CA VAL A 59 1.19 -2.01 -11.70
C VAL A 59 1.70 -1.39 -10.40
N TYR A 60 0.96 -0.43 -9.88
CA TYR A 60 1.22 0.17 -8.56
C TYR A 60 0.09 -0.14 -7.60
N SER A 61 0.41 -0.73 -6.44
CA SER A 61 -0.50 -0.92 -5.32
C SER A 61 0.05 -0.27 -4.05
N PHE A 62 -0.85 0.12 -3.15
CA PHE A 62 -0.49 0.73 -1.88
C PHE A 62 -1.48 0.33 -0.79
N PHE A 63 -1.10 0.52 0.48
CA PHE A 63 -1.97 0.21 1.61
C PHE A 63 -3.28 1.03 1.58
N THR A 64 -4.40 0.40 1.90
CA THR A 64 -5.73 1.03 1.91
C THR A 64 -6.23 1.39 3.31
N GLY A 65 -5.35 1.36 4.33
CA GLY A 65 -5.62 1.71 5.73
C GLY A 65 -6.03 3.17 6.03
N LEU A 66 -6.48 3.93 5.03
CA LEU A 66 -6.89 5.32 5.17
C LEU A 66 -8.22 5.39 5.93
N SER A 67 -8.19 5.64 7.24
CA SER A 67 -9.40 5.69 8.09
C SER A 67 -10.16 4.35 8.15
N GLY A 68 -9.45 3.25 8.42
CA GLY A 68 -10.02 1.91 8.52
C GLY A 68 -11.06 1.70 9.64
N ASP A 69 -11.41 2.73 10.38
CA ASP A 69 -12.42 2.78 11.43
C ASP A 69 -13.70 3.55 11.04
N ASN A 70 -13.68 4.32 9.94
CA ASN A 70 -14.84 5.07 9.44
C ASN A 70 -15.01 4.90 7.93
N ALA A 71 -16.12 4.26 7.51
CA ALA A 71 -16.39 3.97 6.10
C ALA A 71 -16.53 5.23 5.23
N PHE A 72 -17.10 6.30 5.76
CA PHE A 72 -17.26 7.55 5.03
C PHE A 72 -15.90 8.19 4.77
N ASP A 73 -15.10 8.36 5.82
CA ASP A 73 -13.76 8.95 5.72
C ASP A 73 -12.84 8.09 4.85
N HIS A 74 -12.92 6.76 4.99
CA HIS A 74 -12.19 5.82 4.15
C HIS A 74 -12.52 6.00 2.67
N SER A 75 -13.81 6.00 2.32
CA SER A 75 -14.24 6.17 0.93
C SER A 75 -13.80 7.51 0.34
N GLY A 76 -13.89 8.59 1.12
CA GLY A 76 -13.42 9.91 0.71
C GLY A 76 -11.92 9.97 0.49
N ASN A 77 -11.14 9.40 1.41
CA ASN A 77 -9.68 9.33 1.29
C ASN A 77 -9.24 8.52 0.07
N CYS A 78 -9.88 7.36 -0.19
CA CYS A 78 -9.61 6.55 -1.37
C CYS A 78 -9.88 7.33 -2.67
N GLN A 79 -11.00 8.05 -2.75
CA GLN A 79 -11.29 8.91 -3.91
C GLN A 79 -10.26 10.03 -4.08
N MET A 80 -9.83 10.66 -2.98
CA MET A 80 -8.79 11.69 -3.03
C MET A 80 -7.46 11.15 -3.56
N VAL A 81 -7.06 9.93 -3.16
CA VAL A 81 -5.85 9.30 -3.69
C VAL A 81 -6.01 8.99 -5.18
N ALA A 82 -7.15 8.41 -5.58
CA ALA A 82 -7.43 8.10 -6.98
C ALA A 82 -7.35 9.35 -7.88
N LEU A 83 -7.91 10.48 -7.43
CA LEU A 83 -7.83 11.75 -8.17
C LEU A 83 -6.38 12.27 -8.28
N LYS A 84 -5.59 12.15 -7.22
CA LYS A 84 -4.17 12.57 -7.25
C LYS A 84 -3.32 11.70 -8.17
N LEU A 85 -3.58 10.40 -8.19
CA LEU A 85 -2.94 9.46 -9.11
C LEU A 85 -3.39 9.69 -10.56
N ALA A 86 -4.67 10.01 -10.78
CA ALA A 86 -5.18 10.38 -12.10
C ALA A 86 -4.50 11.65 -12.65
N HIS A 87 -4.24 12.66 -11.81
CA HIS A 87 -3.47 13.85 -12.19
C HIS A 87 -2.01 13.52 -12.57
N LYS A 88 -1.49 12.37 -12.12
CA LYS A 88 -0.17 11.84 -12.51
C LYS A 88 -0.23 10.92 -13.74
N GLY A 89 -1.40 10.74 -14.34
CA GLY A 89 -1.63 9.90 -15.53
C GLY A 89 -1.93 8.43 -15.23
N CYS A 90 -2.15 8.07 -13.96
CA CYS A 90 -2.47 6.70 -13.57
C CYS A 90 -3.98 6.43 -13.64
N LEU A 91 -4.37 5.25 -14.13
CA LEU A 91 -5.72 4.73 -13.95
C LEU A 91 -5.78 3.99 -12.61
N THR A 92 -6.68 4.40 -11.72
CA THR A 92 -6.87 3.73 -10.42
C THR A 92 -8.12 2.88 -10.45
N GLN A 93 -8.00 1.63 -10.01
CA GLN A 93 -9.12 0.72 -9.80
C GLN A 93 -9.10 0.22 -8.36
N SER A 94 -10.24 0.27 -7.69
CA SER A 94 -10.43 -0.47 -6.43
C SER A 94 -10.90 -1.88 -6.76
N VAL A 95 -10.16 -2.87 -6.30
CA VAL A 95 -10.51 -4.28 -6.43
C VAL A 95 -11.44 -4.63 -5.26
N PRO A 96 -12.60 -5.25 -5.53
CA PRO A 96 -13.53 -5.65 -4.48
C PRO A 96 -12.84 -6.60 -3.48
N PRO A 97 -13.25 -6.57 -2.20
CA PRO A 97 -12.62 -7.34 -1.14
C PRO A 97 -12.56 -8.83 -1.47
N VAL A 98 -11.46 -9.47 -1.07
CA VAL A 98 -11.45 -10.92 -0.88
C VAL A 98 -12.43 -11.23 0.26
N LYS A 99 -13.55 -11.91 -0.02
CA LYS A 99 -14.48 -12.35 1.03
C LYS A 99 -13.72 -13.15 2.12
N ASP A 100 -14.12 -12.99 3.39
CA ASP A 100 -13.62 -13.71 4.58
C ASP A 100 -12.21 -13.37 5.12
N CYS A 101 -11.50 -12.36 4.61
CA CYS A 101 -10.17 -12.02 5.11
C CYS A 101 -10.14 -11.40 6.53
N LEU A 102 -11.24 -10.78 6.98
CA LEU A 102 -11.31 -10.11 8.29
C LEU A 102 -11.64 -11.06 9.45
N ARG A 103 -12.22 -12.24 9.19
CA ARG A 103 -12.73 -13.16 10.23
C ARG A 103 -11.63 -13.81 11.09
N LYS A 104 -10.36 -13.71 10.67
CA LYS A 104 -9.20 -14.34 11.34
C LYS A 104 -8.42 -13.42 12.29
N TYR A 105 -8.66 -12.11 12.29
CA TYR A 105 -7.90 -11.19 13.14
C TYR A 105 -8.62 -11.00 14.48
N GLY A 106 -7.92 -11.33 15.56
CA GLY A 106 -8.44 -11.40 16.93
C GLY A 106 -9.16 -10.14 17.38
N THR A 107 -10.28 -10.32 18.08
CA THR A 107 -11.18 -9.27 18.54
C THR A 107 -10.63 -8.37 19.64
N ASP A 108 -9.42 -8.66 20.16
CA ASP A 108 -8.94 -8.19 21.46
C ASP A 108 -7.75 -7.19 21.41
N SER A 109 -7.43 -6.64 20.24
CA SER A 109 -6.48 -5.53 20.16
C SER A 109 -7.17 -4.20 20.46
N ARG A 110 -6.66 -3.44 21.45
CA ARG A 110 -7.16 -2.09 21.80
C ARG A 110 -7.03 -1.08 20.65
N HIS A 111 -6.24 -1.41 19.62
CA HIS A 111 -6.00 -0.60 18.43
C HIS A 111 -6.12 -1.48 17.19
N LYS A 112 -7.35 -1.71 16.73
CA LYS A 112 -7.60 -2.42 15.47
C LYS A 112 -7.14 -1.56 14.30
N TYR A 113 -6.32 -2.14 13.41
CA TYR A 113 -5.91 -1.50 12.15
C TYR A 113 -7.08 -1.29 11.20
N TRP A 114 -8.07 -2.19 11.23
CA TRP A 114 -9.24 -2.16 10.37
C TRP A 114 -10.49 -2.62 11.12
N GLN A 115 -11.62 -1.93 10.92
CA GLN A 115 -12.89 -2.16 11.59
C GLN A 115 -14.10 -2.14 10.64
N LEU A 116 -13.90 -1.85 9.35
CA LEU A 116 -14.99 -1.85 8.36
C LEU A 116 -15.28 -3.27 7.86
N ASP A 117 -16.53 -3.52 7.45
CA ASP A 117 -16.97 -4.83 6.95
C ASP A 117 -16.28 -5.29 5.65
N THR A 118 -15.67 -4.36 4.93
CA THR A 118 -15.07 -4.57 3.61
C THR A 118 -13.71 -3.91 3.55
N TYR A 119 -12.70 -4.63 3.07
CA TYR A 119 -11.34 -4.13 2.82
C TYR A 119 -11.07 -4.10 1.31
N TYR A 120 -10.92 -2.92 0.73
CA TYR A 120 -10.62 -2.77 -0.70
C TYR A 120 -9.11 -2.96 -0.95
N LEU A 121 -8.78 -3.58 -2.09
CA LEU A 121 -7.40 -3.71 -2.59
C LEU A 121 -7.18 -2.78 -3.78
#